data_AF-A0A4Z1IVQ3-F1
#
_entry.id   AF-A0A4Z1IVQ3-F1
#
_cell.length_a   1.000
_cell.length_b   1.000
_cell.length_c   1.000
_cell.angle_alpha   90.00
_cell.angle_beta   90.00
_cell.angle_gamma   90.00
#
_symmetry.space_group_name_H-M   'P 1'
#
loop_
_entity.id
_entity.type
_entity.pdbx_description
1 polymer ?
#
loop_
_entity_poly.entity_id
_entity_poly.type
_entity_poly.pdbx_seq_one_letter_code
_entity_poly.pdbx_strand_id
1 'polypeptide(L)'
;MLSAGGFNHDDHCGYRAGEPNKAVICSLALARLRTDIRGNEMGSNAVGMAQKLLLFWRKPARRCWWEGVELENVEGVEGKLKVWIRRVWTLEMSVIGLR
;
A
#
# COMPACT_ATOMS: atom_id res chain seq x y z
N MET A 1 -9.97 -1.67 5.91
CA MET A 1 -10.35 -1.30 4.53
C MET A 1 -9.52 -2.07 3.51
N LEU A 2 -8.18 -2.00 3.58
CA LEU A 2 -7.29 -2.74 2.66
C LEU A 2 -7.41 -4.25 2.77
N SER A 3 -7.55 -4.78 3.99
CA SER A 3 -7.81 -6.21 4.24
C SER A 3 -9.07 -6.73 3.55
N ALA A 4 -10.14 -5.94 3.58
CA ALA A 4 -11.37 -6.23 2.84
C ALA A 4 -11.24 -6.05 1.32
N GLY A 5 -10.22 -5.32 0.85
CA GLY A 5 -9.85 -5.21 -0.56
C GLY A 5 -8.94 -6.34 -1.05
N GLY A 6 -8.62 -7.31 -0.19
CA GLY A 6 -7.81 -8.49 -0.54
C GLY A 6 -6.32 -8.36 -0.23
N PHE A 7 -5.87 -7.32 0.45
CA PHE A 7 -4.49 -7.20 0.94
C PHE A 7 -4.32 -7.89 2.30
N ASN A 8 -3.29 -8.71 2.46
CA ASN A 8 -2.93 -9.30 3.74
C ASN A 8 -1.70 -8.60 4.35
N HIS A 9 -1.58 -8.65 5.68
CA HIS A 9 -0.38 -8.18 6.38
C HIS A 9 0.87 -8.94 5.93
N ASP A 10 0.71 -10.24 5.67
CA ASP A 10 1.81 -11.13 5.29
C ASP A 10 1.98 -11.26 3.77
N ASP A 11 1.26 -10.45 2.98
CA ASP A 11 1.42 -10.45 1.52
C ASP A 11 2.80 -9.91 1.12
N HIS A 12 3.41 -10.58 0.15
CA HIS A 12 4.62 -10.08 -0.46
C HIS A 12 4.33 -8.93 -1.44
N CYS A 13 5.17 -7.90 -1.41
CA CYS A 13 5.16 -6.90 -2.46
C CYS A 13 5.59 -7.55 -3.78
N GLY A 14 4.76 -7.47 -4.82
CA GLY A 14 5.07 -7.99 -6.16
C GLY A 14 6.25 -7.26 -6.81
N TYR A 15 6.58 -6.05 -6.34
CA TYR A 15 7.81 -5.34 -6.69
C TYR A 15 8.33 -4.56 -5.48
N ARG A 16 9.64 -4.61 -5.25
CA ARG A 16 10.33 -3.76 -4.27
C ARG A 16 11.76 -3.50 -4.74
N ALA A 17 12.11 -2.24 -5.00
CA ALA A 17 13.44 -1.88 -5.46
C ALA A 17 13.84 -0.48 -4.97
N GLY A 18 15.15 -0.27 -4.85
CA GLY A 18 15.72 1.07 -4.71
C GLY A 18 15.65 1.82 -6.04
N GLU A 19 15.31 3.10 -6.00
CA GLU A 19 15.36 3.95 -7.17
C GLU A 19 16.83 4.33 -7.47
N PRO A 20 17.30 4.19 -8.72
CA PRO A 20 18.68 4.54 -9.07
C PRO A 20 19.02 5.98 -8.68
N ASN A 21 20.18 6.17 -8.05
CA ASN A 21 20.69 7.48 -7.63
C ASN A 21 19.80 8.24 -6.65
N LYS A 22 18.87 7.57 -5.95
CA LYS A 22 17.98 8.18 -4.96
C LYS A 22 17.97 7.35 -3.68
N ALA A 23 17.87 8.01 -2.53
CA ALA A 23 17.64 7.36 -1.24
C ALA A 23 16.14 7.02 -1.07
N VAL A 24 15.58 6.26 -2.02
CA VAL A 24 14.15 5.91 -2.08
C VAL A 24 14.00 4.43 -2.38
N ILE A 25 13.08 3.78 -1.68
CA ILE A 25 12.63 2.42 -1.98
C ILE A 25 11.18 2.51 -2.43
N CYS A 26 10.89 1.99 -3.62
CA CYS A 26 9.54 1.85 -4.15
C CYS A 26 9.05 0.43 -3.93
N SER A 27 7.82 0.27 -3.45
CA SER A 27 7.18 -1.03 -3.25
C SER A 27 5.77 -1.01 -3.86
N LEU A 28 5.41 -2.07 -4.59
CA LEU A 28 4.10 -2.25 -5.20
C LEU A 28 3.52 -3.59 -4.75
N ALA A 29 2.26 -3.57 -4.32
CA ALA A 29 1.46 -4.75 -4.05
C ALA A 29 0.15 -4.64 -4.84
N LEU A 30 -0.31 -5.77 -5.38
CA LEU A 30 -1.55 -5.86 -6.15
C LEU A 30 -2.46 -6.90 -5.51
N ALA A 31 -3.73 -6.53 -5.31
CA ALA A 31 -4.75 -7.45 -4.86
C ALA A 31 -5.89 -7.47 -5.88
N ARG A 32 -6.36 -8.67 -6.22
CA ARG A 32 -7.56 -8.83 -7.07
C ARG A 32 -8.79 -8.64 -6.19
N LEU A 33 -9.62 -7.66 -6.53
CA LEU A 33 -10.91 -7.47 -5.89
C LEU A 33 -11.82 -8.67 -6.19
N ARG A 34 -12.23 -9.41 -5.15
CA ARG A 34 -13.14 -10.55 -5.29
C ARG A 34 -14.56 -10.04 -5.48
N THR A 35 -15.07 -10.12 -6.71
CA THR A 35 -16.45 -9.74 -7.07
C THR A 35 -17.37 -10.96 -7.28
N ASP A 36 -16.80 -12.16 -7.26
CA ASP A 36 -17.44 -13.46 -7.45
C ASP A 36 -18.10 -13.96 -6.15
N ILE A 37 -19.06 -13.21 -5.60
CA ILE A 37 -19.91 -13.70 -4.51
C ILE A 37 -21.18 -14.29 -5.11
N ARG A 38 -21.07 -15.51 -5.65
CA ARG A 38 -22.25 -16.35 -5.88
C ARG A 38 -22.45 -17.22 -4.65
N GLY A 39 -23.38 -16.82 -3.79
CA GLY A 39 -23.90 -17.65 -2.69
C GLY A 39 -23.53 -17.16 -1.29
N ASN A 40 -24.54 -16.66 -0.58
CA ASN A 40 -24.83 -16.86 0.86
C ASN A 40 -23.59 -17.17 1.74
N GLU A 41 -22.90 -16.21 2.37
CA GLU A 41 -23.28 -15.59 3.66
C GLU A 41 -22.47 -14.29 3.93
N MET A 42 -21.68 -13.82 2.96
CA MET A 42 -20.76 -12.65 3.09
C MET A 42 -21.13 -11.45 2.20
N GLY A 43 -22.33 -11.48 1.59
CA GLY A 43 -22.67 -10.75 0.35
C GLY A 43 -22.88 -9.23 0.42
N SER A 44 -22.99 -8.62 1.60
CA SER A 44 -23.24 -7.17 1.71
C SER A 44 -21.95 -6.35 1.86
N ASN A 45 -21.02 -6.82 2.69
CA ASN A 45 -19.85 -6.03 3.09
C ASN A 45 -18.77 -5.93 1.99
N ALA A 46 -18.60 -6.99 1.20
CA ALA A 46 -17.61 -7.02 0.12
C ALA A 46 -18.04 -6.18 -1.09
N VAL A 47 -19.32 -6.22 -1.47
CA VAL A 47 -19.89 -5.33 -2.49
C VAL A 47 -19.81 -3.87 -2.04
N GLY A 48 -20.11 -3.59 -0.78
CA GLY A 48 -19.95 -2.25 -0.20
C GLY A 48 -18.49 -1.77 -0.18
N MET A 49 -17.52 -2.67 -0.03
CA MET A 49 -16.10 -2.31 -0.10
C MET A 49 -15.66 -2.02 -1.54
N ALA A 50 -16.09 -2.83 -2.50
CA ALA A 50 -15.85 -2.59 -3.93
C ALA A 50 -16.37 -1.20 -4.36
N GLN A 51 -17.58 -0.84 -3.91
CA GLN A 51 -18.17 0.48 -4.13
C GLN A 51 -17.36 1.62 -3.49
N LYS A 52 -16.82 1.42 -2.28
CA LYS A 52 -15.95 2.42 -1.64
C LYS A 52 -14.63 2.57 -2.38
N LEU A 53 -14.06 1.48 -2.89
CA LEU A 53 -12.80 1.50 -3.63
C LEU A 53 -12.94 2.13 -5.03
N LEU A 54 -14.15 2.14 -5.61
CA LEU A 54 -14.44 2.90 -6.85
C LEU A 54 -14.14 4.39 -6.72
N LEU A 55 -14.21 4.98 -5.51
CA LEU A 55 -13.80 6.36 -5.26
C LEU A 55 -12.33 6.62 -5.63
N PHE A 56 -11.51 5.58 -5.64
CA PHE A 56 -10.09 5.65 -5.98
C PHE A 56 -9.79 5.30 -7.44
N TRP A 57 -10.81 5.04 -8.27
CA TRP A 57 -10.62 4.87 -9.70
C TRP A 57 -10.32 6.22 -10.35
N ARG A 58 -9.14 6.33 -10.99
CA ARG A 58 -8.61 7.59 -11.58
C ARG A 58 -8.45 8.74 -10.57
N LYS A 59 -8.70 8.50 -9.28
CA LYS A 59 -8.59 9.46 -8.17
C LYS A 59 -7.86 8.80 -6.99
N PRO A 60 -6.58 8.45 -7.17
CA PRO A 60 -5.85 7.68 -6.17
C PRO A 60 -5.77 8.40 -4.82
N ALA A 61 -6.00 7.65 -3.75
CA ALA A 61 -5.81 8.12 -2.38
C ALA A 61 -4.32 8.24 -2.10
N ARG A 62 -3.87 9.37 -1.56
CA ARG A 62 -2.46 9.57 -1.21
C ARG A 62 -2.33 10.06 0.22
N ARG A 63 -1.36 9.50 0.95
CA ARG A 63 -0.96 9.97 2.28
C ARG A 63 0.55 10.13 2.29
N CYS A 64 1.02 11.27 2.78
CA CYS A 64 2.44 11.56 2.98
C CYS A 64 2.65 11.96 4.44
N TRP A 65 3.69 11.42 5.08
CA TRP A 65 4.05 11.76 6.46
C TRP A 65 5.55 11.55 6.68
N TRP A 66 6.04 12.08 7.79
CA TRP A 66 7.41 11.89 8.24
C TRP A 66 7.43 10.99 9.46
N GLU A 67 8.46 10.16 9.54
CA GLU A 67 8.73 9.29 10.68
C GLU A 67 10.20 9.47 11.09
N GLY A 68 10.46 9.57 12.39
CA GLY A 68 11.81 9.61 12.93
C GLY A 68 12.19 8.24 13.48
N VAL A 69 13.37 7.75 13.11
CA VAL A 69 13.96 6.50 13.63
C VAL A 69 15.31 6.83 14.25
N GLU A 70 15.59 6.28 15.43
CA GLU A 70 16.90 6.39 16.06
C GLU A 70 17.68 5.10 15.82
N LEU A 71 18.90 5.25 15.34
CA LEU A 71 19.84 4.17 15.08
C LEU A 71 21.02 4.31 16.05
N GLU A 72 21.48 3.18 16.56
CA GLU A 72 22.65 3.08 17.43
C GLU A 72 23.73 2.28 16.71
N ASN A 73 24.99 2.48 17.09
CA ASN A 73 26.15 1.76 16.53
C ASN A 73 26.30 1.91 15.00
N VAL A 74 26.00 3.09 14.46
CA VAL A 74 26.25 3.40 13.04
C VAL A 74 27.74 3.70 12.85
N GLU A 75 28.38 2.97 11.95
CA GLU A 75 29.80 3.15 11.64
C GLU A 75 30.12 4.61 11.27
N GLY A 76 31.13 5.19 11.90
CA GLY A 76 31.55 6.57 11.67
C GLY A 76 30.68 7.65 12.34
N VAL A 77 29.67 7.28 13.13
CA VAL A 77 28.84 8.21 13.90
C VAL A 77 29.06 7.99 15.40
N GLU A 78 29.47 9.03 16.11
CA GLU A 78 29.55 9.01 17.57
C GLU A 78 28.16 9.26 18.18
N GLY A 79 27.65 8.30 18.94
CA GLY A 79 26.35 8.40 19.61
C GLY A 79 25.16 7.95 18.75
N LYS A 80 23.97 8.49 19.04
CA LYS A 80 22.71 8.10 18.38
C LYS A 80 22.51 8.89 17.08
N LEU A 81 22.22 8.19 15.99
CA LEU A 81 21.85 8.81 14.71
C LEU A 81 20.33 8.85 14.57
N LYS A 82 19.76 10.05 14.43
CA LYS A 82 18.33 10.21 14.10
C LYS A 82 18.14 10.36 12.60
N VAL A 83 17.40 9.42 12.00
CA VAL A 83 17.04 9.43 10.58
C VAL A 83 15.58 9.81 10.41
N TRP A 84 15.30 10.76 9.52
CA TRP A 84 13.94 11.14 9.13
C TRP A 84 13.57 10.49 7.80
N ILE A 85 12.48 9.74 7.80
CA ILE A 85 11.97 9.01 6.65
C ILE A 85 10.70 9.67 6.16
N ARG A 86 10.68 10.11 4.90
CA ARG A 86 9.45 10.54 4.23
C ARG A 86 8.72 9.32 3.69
N ARG A 87 7.58 8.97 4.28
CA ARG A 87 6.75 7.87 3.79
C ARG A 87 5.63 8.43 2.92
N VAL A 88 5.43 7.79 1.78
CA VAL A 88 4.32 8.08 0.88
C VAL A 88 3.61 6.77 0.59
N TRP A 89 2.31 6.75 0.79
CA TRP A 89 1.46 5.64 0.39
C TRP A 89 0.43 6.13 -0.61
N THR A 90 0.23 5.35 -1.66
CA THR A 90 -0.78 5.59 -2.70
C THR A 90 -1.64 4.35 -2.84
N LEU A 91 -2.96 4.54 -2.83
CA LEU A 91 -3.94 3.50 -3.17
C LEU A 91 -4.66 3.90 -4.44
N GLU A 92 -4.65 3.00 -5.42
CA GLU A 92 -5.37 3.16 -6.67
C GLU A 92 -6.21 1.91 -6.93
N MET A 93 -7.39 2.12 -7.52
CA MET A 93 -8.19 1.03 -8.07
C MET A 93 -8.12 1.07 -9.59
N SER A 94 -7.74 -0.05 -10.21
CA SER A 94 -7.74 -0.22 -11.66
C SER A 94 -8.88 -1.16 -12.07
N VAL A 95 -9.64 -0.78 -13.10
CA VAL A 95 -10.65 -1.64 -13.73
C VAL A 95 -10.10 -2.10 -15.06
N ILE A 96 -10.00 -3.42 -15.26
CA ILE A 96 -9.44 -4.04 -16.47
C ILE A 96 -10.58 -4.74 -17.21
N GLY A 97 -10.67 -4.58 -18.53
CA GLY A 97 -11.62 -5.32 -19.37
C GLY A 97 -12.99 -4.65 -19.59
N LEU A 98 -13.17 -3.38 -19.24
CA LEU A 98 -14.27 -2.58 -19.79
C LEU A 98 -13.89 -2.23 -21.24
N ARG A 99 -14.65 -2.76 -22.21
CA ARG A 99 -14.55 -2.42 -23.62
C ARG A 99 -15.88 -1.83 -24.08
#